data_AF-A0A1B3MZJ7-F1
#
_entry.id   AF-A0A1B3MZJ7-F1
#
_cell.length_a   1.000
_cell.length_b   1.000
_cell.length_c   1.000
_cell.angle_alpha   90.00
_cell.angle_beta   90.00
_cell.angle_gamma   90.00
#
_symmetry.space_group_name_H-M   'P 1'
#
loop_
_entity.id
_entity.type
_entity.pdbx_description
1 polymer ?
#
loop_
_entity_poly.entity_id
_entity_poly.type
_entity_poly.pdbx_seq_one_letter_code
_entity_poly.pdbx_strand_id
1 'polypeptide(L)'
;MRLALADLYARALRDHAALERFAVRRQRFLEALDWTALGDQFARETSMADDHIMGDLADAWLYVCHLEERLAAEAPGDDRGQPIDHYLVIACPWR
;
A
#
# COMPACT_ATOMS: atom_id res chain seq x y z
N MET A 1 -10.38 9.03 21.79
CA MET A 1 -10.32 7.88 20.85
C MET A 1 -9.92 8.35 19.45
N ARG A 2 -10.69 9.26 18.84
CA ARG A 2 -10.38 9.93 17.55
C ARG A 2 -8.94 10.42 17.35
N LEU A 3 -8.32 11.08 18.33
CA LEU A 3 -6.92 11.54 18.22
C LEU A 3 -5.93 10.37 18.04
N ALA A 4 -6.10 9.28 18.81
CA ALA A 4 -5.26 8.10 18.68
C ALA A 4 -5.48 7.40 17.33
N LEU A 5 -6.72 7.39 16.83
CA LEU A 5 -7.04 6.85 15.51
C LEU A 5 -6.42 7.70 14.38
N ALA A 6 -6.44 9.03 14.51
CA ALA A 6 -5.81 9.95 13.56
C ALA A 6 -4.28 9.76 13.53
N ASP A 7 -3.66 9.56 14.69
CA ASP A 7 -2.23 9.26 14.79
C ASP A 7 -1.89 7.90 14.13
N LEU A 8 -2.73 6.89 14.34
CA LEU A 8 -2.57 5.58 13.70
C LEU A 8 -2.70 5.68 12.18
N TYR A 9 -3.69 6.44 11.68
CA TYR A 9 -3.87 6.69 10.26
C TYR A 9 -2.66 7.40 9.65
N ALA A 10 -2.16 8.44 10.31
CA ALA A 10 -0.97 9.15 9.86
C ALA A 10 0.30 8.27 9.84
N ARG A 11 0.41 7.32 10.78
CA ARG A 11 1.49 6.31 10.78
C ARG A 11 1.33 5.34 9.61
N ALA A 12 0.14 4.76 9.45
CA ALA A 12 -0.16 3.82 8.36
C ALA A 12 0.12 4.43 6.98
N LEU A 13 -0.26 5.70 6.75
CA LEU A 13 0.06 6.42 5.51
C LEU A 13 1.57 6.56 5.28
N ARG A 14 2.33 6.89 6.33
CA ARG A 14 3.79 6.99 6.22
C ARG A 14 4.44 5.65 5.92
N ASP A 15 3.95 4.59 6.56
CA ASP A 15 4.48 3.24 6.40
C ASP A 15 4.17 2.70 4.99
N HIS A 16 2.93 2.86 4.50
CA HIS A 16 2.56 2.54 3.13
C HIS A 16 3.44 3.29 2.11
N ALA A 17 3.60 4.61 2.28
CA ALA A 17 4.45 5.40 1.38
C ALA A 17 5.93 4.99 1.45
N ALA A 18 6.41 4.53 2.61
CA ALA A 18 7.77 4.02 2.75
C ALA A 18 7.96 2.69 2.01
N LEU A 19 6.96 1.80 2.10
CA LEU A 19 6.95 0.52 1.39
C LEU A 19 6.88 0.73 -0.12
N GLU A 20 6.05 1.66 -0.60
CA GLU A 20 5.95 2.02 -2.02
C GLU A 20 7.30 2.53 -2.56
N ARG A 21 7.95 3.45 -1.85
CA ARG A 21 9.29 3.93 -2.23
C ARG A 21 10.32 2.82 -2.23
N PHE A 22 10.22 1.86 -1.31
CA PHE A 22 11.09 0.70 -1.28
C PHE A 22 10.87 -0.18 -2.52
N ALA A 23 9.62 -0.52 -2.85
CA ALA A 23 9.27 -1.32 -4.02
C ALA A 23 9.80 -0.68 -5.31
N VAL A 24 9.59 0.63 -5.50
CA VAL A 24 10.09 1.36 -6.68
C VAL A 24 11.61 1.35 -6.76
N ARG A 25 12.32 1.56 -5.64
CA ARG A 25 13.80 1.50 -5.63
C ARG A 25 14.32 0.11 -5.96
N ARG A 26 13.67 -0.93 -5.43
CA ARG A 26 14.04 -2.33 -5.70
C ARG A 26 13.81 -2.67 -7.17
N GLN A 27 12.66 -2.30 -7.73
CA GLN A 27 12.36 -2.50 -9.14
C GLN A 27 13.44 -1.87 -10.05
N ARG A 28 13.80 -0.61 -9.80
CA ARG A 28 14.88 0.08 -10.54
C ARG A 28 16.24 -0.59 -10.40
N PHE A 29 16.55 -1.10 -9.20
CA PHE A 29 17.79 -1.83 -8.96
C PHE A 29 17.81 -3.12 -9.80
N LEU A 30 16.72 -3.87 -9.80
CA LEU A 30 16.58 -5.12 -10.55
C LEU A 30 16.62 -4.91 -12.07
N GLU A 31 16.03 -3.83 -12.57
CA GLU A 31 16.10 -3.45 -13.99
C GLU A 31 17.53 -3.15 -14.45
N ALA A 32 18.40 -2.73 -13.53
CA ALA A 32 19.80 -2.43 -13.82
C ALA A 32 20.74 -3.64 -13.70
N LEU A 33 20.25 -4.80 -13.24
CA LEU A 33 21.06 -6.01 -13.11
C LEU A 33 21.24 -6.71 -14.45
N ASP A 34 22.45 -7.23 -14.68
CA ASP A 34 22.67 -8.24 -15.71
C ASP A 34 22.17 -9.60 -15.22
N TRP A 35 20.92 -9.90 -15.56
CA TRP A 35 20.25 -11.16 -15.22
C TRP A 35 20.97 -12.39 -15.77
N THR A 36 21.73 -12.25 -16.85
CA THR A 36 22.45 -13.38 -17.46
C THR A 36 23.66 -13.82 -16.65
N ALA A 37 24.18 -12.93 -15.79
CA ALA A 37 25.26 -13.21 -14.86
C ALA A 37 24.76 -13.78 -13.51
N LEU A 38 23.44 -13.87 -13.30
CA LEU A 38 22.82 -14.34 -12.07
C LEU A 38 22.30 -15.77 -12.23
N GLY A 39 22.32 -16.54 -11.14
CA GLY A 39 21.80 -17.91 -11.17
C GLY A 39 20.27 -17.95 -11.15
N ASP A 40 19.69 -19.00 -11.74
CA ASP A 40 18.23 -19.23 -11.78
C ASP A 40 17.57 -19.19 -10.39
N GLN A 41 18.29 -19.63 -9.35
CA GLN A 41 17.81 -19.57 -7.98
C GLN A 41 17.57 -18.13 -7.52
N PHE A 42 18.49 -17.22 -7.84
CA PHE A 42 18.36 -15.81 -7.50
C PHE A 42 17.16 -15.18 -8.23
N ALA A 43 16.96 -15.53 -9.51
CA ALA A 43 15.81 -15.04 -10.28
C ALA A 43 14.48 -15.50 -9.66
N ARG A 44 14.39 -16.76 -9.22
CA ARG A 44 13.20 -17.28 -8.53
C ARG A 44 12.94 -16.60 -7.19
N GLU A 45 13.97 -16.49 -6.36
CA GLU A 45 13.87 -15.82 -5.05
C GLU A 45 13.44 -14.37 -5.20
N THR A 46 13.97 -13.69 -6.22
CA THR A 46 13.60 -12.31 -6.52
C THR A 46 12.14 -12.20 -6.96
N SER A 47 11.66 -13.09 -7.83
CA SER A 47 10.24 -13.16 -8.21
C SER A 47 9.32 -13.42 -7.01
N MET A 48 9.68 -14.36 -6.13
CA MET A 48 8.90 -14.63 -4.92
C MET A 48 8.87 -13.41 -3.98
N ALA A 49 10.00 -12.72 -3.84
CA ALA A 49 10.07 -11.50 -3.05
C ALA A 49 9.19 -10.39 -3.64
N ASP A 50 9.05 -10.31 -4.97
CA ASP A 50 8.11 -9.37 -5.60
C ASP A 50 6.66 -9.67 -5.22
N ASP A 51 6.25 -10.93 -5.25
CA ASP A 51 4.90 -11.33 -4.84
C ASP A 51 4.61 -10.95 -3.37
N HIS A 52 5.61 -11.11 -2.48
CA HIS A 52 5.47 -10.73 -1.07
C HIS A 52 5.34 -9.21 -0.90
N ILE A 53 6.19 -8.43 -1.59
CA ILE A 53 6.14 -6.96 -1.53
C ILE A 53 4.80 -6.44 -2.04
N MET A 54 4.27 -7.04 -3.10
CA MET A 54 2.97 -6.70 -3.67
C MET A 54 1.82 -7.03 -2.70
N GLY A 55 1.91 -8.17 -2.00
CA GLY A 55 0.99 -8.52 -0.92
C GLY A 55 1.04 -7.51 0.23
N ASP A 56 2.23 -7.21 0.75
CA ASP A 56 2.42 -6.24 1.83
C ASP A 56 1.91 -4.84 1.46
N LEU A 57 2.10 -4.41 0.21
CA LEU A 57 1.57 -3.13 -0.30
C LEU A 57 0.04 -3.12 -0.31
N ALA A 58 -0.57 -4.19 -0.81
CA ALA A 58 -2.03 -4.31 -0.83
C ALA A 58 -2.60 -4.31 0.59
N ASP A 59 -2.01 -5.08 1.51
CA ASP A 59 -2.44 -5.16 2.90
C ASP A 59 -2.27 -3.81 3.63
N ALA A 60 -1.14 -3.13 3.41
CA ALA A 60 -0.90 -1.80 3.97
C ALA A 60 -1.92 -0.77 3.46
N TRP A 61 -2.26 -0.81 2.17
CA TRP A 61 -3.27 0.07 1.59
C TRP A 61 -4.68 -0.22 2.14
N LEU A 62 -5.06 -1.49 2.23
CA LEU A 62 -6.34 -1.89 2.83
C LEU A 62 -6.44 -1.42 4.29
N TYR A 63 -5.33 -1.48 5.04
CA TYR A 63 -5.29 -0.97 6.40
C TYR A 63 -5.44 0.56 6.47
N VAL A 64 -4.83 1.30 5.54
CA VAL A 64 -5.04 2.76 5.40
C VAL A 64 -6.52 3.06 5.14
N CYS A 65 -7.15 2.40 4.16
CA CYS A 65 -8.57 2.57 3.86
C CYS A 65 -9.45 2.25 5.07
N HIS A 66 -9.17 1.16 5.78
CA HIS A 66 -9.90 0.80 7.00
C HIS A 66 -9.85 1.90 8.07
N LEU A 67 -8.67 2.50 8.29
CA LEU A 67 -8.50 3.57 9.27
C LEU A 67 -9.19 4.87 8.83
N GLU A 68 -9.19 5.17 7.53
CA GLU A 68 -9.90 6.31 6.95
C GLU A 68 -11.41 6.19 7.16
N GLU A 69 -12.01 5.03 6.85
CA GLU A 69 -13.43 4.76 7.08
C GLU A 69 -13.80 4.92 8.56
N ARG A 70 -12.95 4.41 9.46
CA ARG A 70 -13.18 4.57 10.90
C ARG A 70 -13.08 6.03 11.35
N LEU A 71 -12.18 6.82 10.79
CA LEU A 71 -12.07 8.25 11.10
C LEU A 71 -13.30 9.03 10.61
N ALA A 72 -13.82 8.68 9.44
CA ALA A 72 -15.06 9.24 8.91
C ALA A 72 -16.25 8.87 9.81
N ALA A 73 -16.36 7.62 10.25
CA ALA A 73 -17.42 7.17 11.15
C ALA A 73 -17.37 7.82 12.55
N GLU A 74 -16.18 8.15 13.05
CA GLU A 74 -16.02 8.90 14.31
C GLU A 74 -16.23 10.42 14.16
N ALA A 75 -16.53 10.93 12.95
CA ALA A 75 -16.78 12.36 12.76
C ALA A 75 -18.17 12.71 13.34
N PRO A 76 -18.30 13.81 14.10
CA PRO A 76 -19.63 14.27 14.52
C PRO A 76 -20.46 14.51 13.26
N GLY A 77 -21.62 13.83 13.17
CA GLY A 77 -22.36 13.62 11.93
C GLY A 77 -22.51 14.87 11.06
N ASP A 78 -21.95 14.82 9.86
CA ASP A 78 -22.47 15.60 8.73
C ASP A 78 -23.63 14.79 8.16
N ASP A 79 -24.86 15.17 8.54
CA ASP A 79 -26.13 14.60 8.06
C ASP A 79 -26.41 14.98 6.59
N ARG A 80 -25.37 15.04 5.77
CA ARG A 80 -25.46 15.19 4.33
C ARG A 80 -25.06 13.86 3.73
N GLY A 81 -26.06 12.99 3.63
CA GLY A 81 -25.96 11.76 2.84
C GLY A 81 -25.41 12.07 1.45
N GLN A 82 -24.12 11.82 1.27
CA GLN A 82 -23.58 11.46 -0.02
C GLN A 82 -22.99 10.06 0.16
N PRO A 83 -23.49 9.05 -0.58
CA PRO A 83 -22.83 7.77 -0.61
C PRO A 83 -21.43 8.03 -1.17
N ILE A 84 -20.40 7.83 -0.34
CA ILE A 84 -19.03 7.74 -0.83
C ILE A 84 -19.05 6.53 -1.75
N ASP A 85 -18.89 6.79 -3.04
CA ASP A 85 -18.94 5.80 -4.11
C ASP A 85 -17.71 4.89 -4.00
N HIS A 86 -17.73 3.96 -3.04
CA HIS A 86 -16.62 3.06 -2.69
C HIS A 86 -16.34 1.98 -3.76
N TYR A 87 -17.02 2.02 -4.91
CA TYR A 87 -16.92 0.99 -5.95
C TYR A 87 -15.93 1.30 -7.08
N LEU A 88 -14.92 2.12 -6.85
CA LEU A 88 -13.87 2.34 -7.86
C LEU A 88 -12.44 2.36 -7.29
N VAL A 89 -12.09 1.43 -6.39
CA VAL A 89 -10.68 1.18 -6.01
C VAL A 89 -10.31 -0.31 -6.10
N ILE A 90 -10.92 -1.02 -7.06
CA ILE A 90 -10.29 -2.19 -7.68
C ILE A 90 -9.75 -1.74 -9.05
N ALA A 91 -8.94 -0.70 -9.04
CA ALA A 91 -8.15 -0.29 -10.19
C ALA A 91 -6.76 0.07 -9.67
N CYS A 92 -5.84 -0.86 -9.91
CA CYS A 92 -4.39 -0.78 -9.83
C CYS A 92 -3.79 0.64 -9.83
N PRO A 93 -2.80 0.95 -8.97
CA PRO A 93 -2.09 2.22 -9.02
C PRO A 93 -0.85 2.23 -9.96
N TRP A 94 -0.61 1.19 -10.79
CA TRP A 94 0.46 1.27 -11.80
C TRP A 94 0.01 1.98 -13.10
N ARG A 95 -0.58 3.18 -12.99
CA ARG A 95 -0.94 4.00 -14.16
C ARG A 95 -0.18 5.32 -14.18
#